data_AF-A0A290XF16-F1
#
_entry.id   AF-A0A290XF16-F1
#
_cell.length_a   1.000
_cell.length_b   1.000
_cell.length_c   1.000
_cell.angle_alpha   90.00
_cell.angle_beta   90.00
_cell.angle_gamma   90.00
#
_symmetry.space_group_name_H-M   'P 1'
#
loop_
_entity.id
_entity.type
_entity.pdbx_description
1 polymer ?
#
loop_
_entity_poly.entity_id
_entity_poly.type
_entity_poly.pdbx_seq_one_letter_code
_entity_poly.pdbx_strand_id
1 'polypeptide(L)'
;MPACRFLALAMAALLTVTACSREQPEAELSEALACQAGAWVTADGTVVSLLPVDDGLRWRLLDGRGGKFQVQDGAPDDALQSREGRRLAGPVVATASFAPCDEARMRIQLGDGPAEDATRLPLVQRETRFTSDGVGLQGRLVLPPGEATGPVPLAVLVHGSGRESGVDEYPLQHLLPAQGVAVFVYDKRGTGGSDGDYSQDFHLLAADAVAALAHARQLHPDGFSRVGFVGTSQGGWVGPLAASRSDADYVVALYGMAENALAEDREQVLNDLRAKGYGDDVLAKAREATDATALLMASGFTRGFDELQAVQERHGREPWFDAMQGEFTGQLTRIPAWTPRWLVRRIAARQDVGTSWDYEPMPVLQALVVPQLWVIAGDDMQAPNVETLRRLRALQAGGRPLDLAVFPGTDHGIYEYEQDGDDRIMLRNPDGYFRMIADWIKTPGLRGAYGSAILEPAPASDTTAAPPV
;
A
#
# COMPACT_ATOMS: atom_id res chain seq x y z
N MET A 1 -60.42 1.80 -41.76
CA MET A 1 -59.93 0.46 -41.39
C MET A 1 -58.91 0.05 -42.44
N PRO A 2 -57.66 0.50 -42.27
CA PRO A 2 -56.64 -0.25 -41.51
C PRO A 2 -55.80 0.66 -40.59
N ALA A 3 -55.12 0.11 -39.56
CA ALA A 3 -53.97 0.77 -38.93
C ALA A 3 -53.21 -0.14 -37.93
N CYS A 4 -51.89 -0.17 -38.10
CA CYS A 4 -50.80 -0.32 -37.12
C CYS A 4 -50.81 -1.42 -36.05
N ARG A 5 -49.76 -2.27 -36.08
CA ARG A 5 -49.04 -2.71 -34.87
C ARG A 5 -47.56 -3.03 -35.18
N PHE A 6 -46.72 -2.04 -34.85
CA PHE A 6 -45.32 -2.02 -34.40
C PHE A 6 -44.36 -3.20 -34.67
N LEU A 7 -43.43 -2.93 -35.60
CA LEU A 7 -41.98 -3.10 -35.40
C LEU A 7 -41.50 -2.05 -34.38
N ALA A 8 -40.76 -2.44 -33.32
CA ALA A 8 -39.69 -1.63 -32.70
C ALA A 8 -39.08 -2.33 -31.46
N LEU A 9 -37.76 -2.14 -31.31
CA LEU A 9 -36.96 -2.15 -30.07
C LEU A 9 -36.68 -3.49 -29.36
N ALA A 10 -35.57 -4.11 -29.76
CA ALA A 10 -34.73 -4.94 -28.89
C ALA A 10 -33.24 -4.51 -28.98
N MET A 11 -33.01 -3.20 -29.09
CA MET A 11 -31.70 -2.56 -28.87
C MET A 11 -31.84 -1.62 -27.67
N ALA A 12 -31.49 -2.10 -26.48
CA ALA A 12 -31.12 -1.34 -25.27
C ALA A 12 -31.27 -2.26 -24.05
N ALA A 13 -30.29 -3.14 -23.80
CA ALA A 13 -30.23 -3.88 -22.52
C ALA A 13 -28.80 -4.27 -22.07
N LEU A 14 -27.76 -3.85 -22.77
CA LEU A 14 -26.37 -4.01 -22.31
C LEU A 14 -25.63 -2.69 -22.56
N LEU A 15 -25.86 -1.71 -21.68
CA LEU A 15 -25.02 -0.51 -21.47
C LEU A 15 -25.69 0.34 -20.38
N THR A 16 -25.89 -0.26 -19.20
CA THR A 16 -26.08 0.46 -17.94
C THR A 16 -25.40 -0.37 -16.85
N VAL A 17 -24.07 -0.40 -16.86
CA VAL A 17 -23.33 -0.22 -15.61
C VAL A 17 -22.93 1.25 -15.57
N THR A 18 -23.94 2.12 -15.61
CA THR A 18 -23.83 3.39 -14.92
C THR A 18 -23.66 3.04 -13.46
N ALA A 19 -22.52 3.43 -12.90
CA ALA A 19 -22.46 4.14 -11.62
C ALA A 19 -23.85 4.26 -10.97
N CYS A 20 -24.15 3.28 -10.13
CA CYS A 20 -25.27 3.26 -9.21
C CYS A 20 -24.96 2.23 -8.11
N SER A 21 -23.73 2.21 -7.60
CA SER A 21 -23.67 2.68 -6.23
C SER A 21 -24.14 4.13 -6.32
N ARG A 22 -25.38 4.39 -5.89
CA ARG A 22 -25.47 5.54 -4.99
C ARG A 22 -24.41 5.18 -3.96
N GLU A 23 -23.25 5.83 -4.01
CA GLU A 23 -22.59 6.18 -2.77
C GLU A 23 -23.76 6.71 -1.93
N GLN A 24 -24.26 5.84 -1.04
CA GLN A 24 -24.86 6.39 0.15
C GLN A 24 -23.77 7.35 0.62
N PRO A 25 -24.09 8.64 0.84
CA PRO A 25 -23.08 9.55 1.33
C PRO A 25 -22.43 8.81 2.50
N GLU A 26 -21.17 8.42 2.32
CA GLU A 26 -20.40 7.80 3.38
C GLU A 26 -20.61 8.74 4.55
N ALA A 27 -21.09 8.20 5.67
CA ALA A 27 -21.44 9.05 6.79
C ALA A 27 -20.18 9.81 7.16
N GLU A 28 -20.11 11.10 6.78
CA GLU A 28 -18.89 11.89 6.95
C GLU A 28 -18.50 11.84 8.42
N LEU A 29 -17.26 11.44 8.68
CA LEU A 29 -16.71 11.41 10.02
C LEU A 29 -16.95 12.76 10.69
N SER A 30 -17.62 12.76 11.85
CA SER A 30 -17.90 14.00 12.55
C SER A 30 -16.62 14.76 12.87
N GLU A 31 -16.63 16.09 12.80
CA GLU A 31 -15.46 16.92 13.16
C GLU A 31 -14.93 16.59 14.57
N ALA A 32 -15.84 16.22 15.49
CA ALA A 32 -15.52 15.82 16.85
C ALA A 32 -14.71 14.51 16.95
N LEU A 33 -14.88 13.59 15.98
CA LEU A 33 -14.06 12.38 15.87
C LEU A 33 -12.82 12.63 15.03
N ALA A 34 -12.94 13.37 13.92
CA ALA A 34 -11.82 13.68 13.03
C ALA A 34 -10.66 14.36 13.78
N CYS A 35 -10.96 15.27 14.71
CA CYS A 35 -9.94 15.95 15.53
C CYS A 35 -9.14 14.99 16.44
N GLN A 36 -9.64 13.78 16.71
CA GLN A 36 -9.00 12.80 17.58
C GLN A 36 -7.87 12.04 16.88
N ALA A 37 -7.75 12.17 15.55
CA ALA A 37 -6.64 11.65 14.77
C ALA A 37 -5.28 12.11 15.34
N GLY A 38 -4.31 11.20 15.38
CA GLY A 38 -3.00 11.46 15.95
C GLY A 38 -2.43 10.26 16.72
N ALA A 39 -1.27 10.46 17.33
CA ALA A 39 -0.69 9.50 18.27
C ALA A 39 -1.12 9.82 19.71
N TRP A 40 -1.47 8.78 20.45
CA TRP A 40 -1.84 8.82 21.86
C TRP A 40 -0.93 7.89 22.66
N VAL A 41 -0.78 8.16 23.95
CA VAL A 41 -0.01 7.34 24.87
C VAL A 41 -0.80 7.12 26.15
N THR A 42 -0.96 5.86 26.55
CA THR A 42 -1.58 5.43 27.81
C THR A 42 -0.60 5.61 28.98
N ALA A 43 -1.10 5.49 30.21
CA ALA A 43 -0.29 5.60 31.42
C ALA A 43 0.85 4.56 31.50
N ASP A 44 0.65 3.37 30.92
CA ASP A 44 1.67 2.31 30.84
C ASP A 44 2.70 2.50 29.71
N GLY A 45 2.55 3.55 28.89
CA GLY A 45 3.44 3.87 27.78
C GLY A 45 3.04 3.23 26.44
N THR A 46 1.90 2.54 26.36
CA THR A 46 1.38 2.01 25.08
C THR A 46 1.01 3.15 24.14
N VAL A 47 1.56 3.11 22.93
CA VAL A 47 1.25 4.08 21.87
C VAL A 47 0.08 3.58 21.03
N VAL A 48 -0.92 4.44 20.83
CA VAL A 48 -2.09 4.21 19.99
C VAL A 48 -2.11 5.26 18.88
N SER A 49 -1.93 4.84 17.63
CA SER A 49 -2.16 5.70 16.46
C SER A 49 -3.64 5.65 16.08
N LEU A 50 -4.27 6.81 15.91
CA LEU A 50 -5.62 6.97 15.39
C LEU A 50 -5.58 7.70 14.05
N LEU A 51 -6.34 7.20 13.08
CA LEU A 51 -6.54 7.83 11.78
C LEU A 51 -8.03 7.90 11.45
N PRO A 52 -8.48 8.99 10.81
CA PRO A 52 -9.82 9.07 10.27
C PRO A 52 -10.01 8.03 9.17
N VAL A 53 -11.19 7.40 9.17
CA VAL A 53 -11.73 6.58 8.08
C VAL A 53 -13.23 6.86 8.02
N ASP A 54 -13.87 6.58 6.89
CA ASP A 54 -15.27 6.94 6.54
C ASP A 54 -16.17 7.29 7.75
N ASP A 55 -16.62 6.28 8.51
CA ASP A 55 -17.55 6.39 9.63
C ASP A 55 -16.91 6.12 11.00
N GLY A 56 -15.59 6.23 11.13
CA GLY A 56 -14.91 5.94 12.40
C GLY A 56 -13.43 6.29 12.47
N LEU A 57 -12.75 5.68 13.44
CA LEU A 57 -11.31 5.86 13.66
C LEU A 57 -10.59 4.52 13.56
N ARG A 58 -9.65 4.41 12.62
CA ARG A 58 -8.75 3.26 12.54
C ARG A 58 -7.68 3.43 13.61
N TRP A 59 -7.61 2.48 14.55
CA TRP A 59 -6.58 2.49 15.59
C TRP A 59 -5.54 1.40 15.35
N ARG A 60 -4.30 1.68 15.79
CA ARG A 60 -3.18 0.75 15.69
C ARG A 60 -2.17 0.94 16.82
N LEU A 61 -1.68 -0.16 17.36
CA LEU A 61 -0.58 -0.20 18.32
C LEU A 61 0.76 -0.49 17.62
N LEU A 62 1.86 -0.25 18.33
CA LEU A 62 3.21 -0.57 17.85
C LEU A 62 3.45 -2.08 17.69
N ASP A 63 2.73 -2.92 18.45
CA ASP A 63 2.76 -4.39 18.32
C ASP A 63 1.87 -4.91 17.17
N GLY A 64 1.25 -4.00 16.42
CA GLY A 64 0.45 -4.29 15.24
C GLY A 64 -1.02 -4.61 15.48
N ARG A 65 -1.44 -4.85 16.74
CA ARG A 65 -2.87 -4.92 17.08
C ARG A 65 -3.58 -3.65 16.66
N GLY A 66 -4.83 -3.79 16.24
CA GLY A 66 -5.62 -2.67 15.80
C GLY A 66 -7.03 -3.08 15.40
N GLY A 67 -7.77 -2.09 14.92
CA GLY A 67 -9.17 -2.25 14.56
C GLY A 67 -9.80 -0.93 14.17
N LYS A 68 -11.12 -0.89 14.06
CA LYS A 68 -11.88 0.31 13.72
C LYS A 68 -12.81 0.64 14.87
N PHE A 69 -12.61 1.79 15.51
CA PHE A 69 -13.57 2.36 16.42
C PHE A 69 -14.75 2.91 15.63
N GLN A 70 -15.96 2.44 15.94
CA GLN A 70 -17.21 2.93 15.37
C GLN A 70 -18.24 3.14 16.47
N VAL A 71 -19.17 4.07 16.23
CA VAL A 71 -20.35 4.25 17.07
C VAL A 71 -21.27 3.05 16.82
N GLN A 72 -21.69 2.36 17.88
CA GLN A 72 -22.66 1.27 17.77
C GLN A 72 -23.90 1.56 18.64
N ASP A 73 -25.08 1.29 18.08
CA ASP A 73 -26.37 1.47 18.76
C ASP A 73 -26.39 0.77 20.13
N GLY A 74 -26.69 1.53 21.20
CA GLY A 74 -26.87 1.01 22.54
C GLY A 74 -25.61 0.91 23.41
N ALA A 75 -24.47 1.45 22.97
CA ALA A 75 -23.30 1.61 23.84
C ALA A 75 -23.58 2.64 24.97
N PRO A 76 -23.18 2.37 26.23
CA PRO A 76 -23.23 3.38 27.29
C PRO A 76 -22.35 4.59 26.94
N ASP A 77 -22.81 5.80 27.24
CA ASP A 77 -22.01 7.03 27.28
C ASP A 77 -21.20 7.36 25.99
N ASP A 78 -21.79 7.13 24.80
CA ASP A 78 -21.16 7.42 23.49
C ASP A 78 -19.81 6.69 23.25
N ALA A 79 -19.52 5.63 24.02
CA ALA A 79 -18.26 4.89 23.90
C ALA A 79 -18.17 4.15 22.56
N LEU A 80 -17.10 4.40 21.82
CA LEU A 80 -16.79 3.70 20.58
C LEU A 80 -16.32 2.29 20.90
N GLN A 81 -16.69 1.34 20.04
CA GLN A 81 -16.26 -0.04 20.14
C GLN A 81 -15.48 -0.45 18.90
N SER A 82 -14.55 -1.37 19.08
CA SER A 82 -13.77 -1.94 17.98
C SER A 82 -13.71 -3.44 18.07
N ARG A 83 -13.76 -4.05 16.89
CA ARG A 83 -13.40 -5.44 16.64
C ARG A 83 -11.94 -5.51 16.17
N GLU A 84 -11.37 -6.70 16.18
CA GLU A 84 -10.00 -6.90 15.68
C GLU A 84 -9.95 -6.69 14.16
N GLY A 85 -9.00 -5.87 13.72
CA GLY A 85 -8.71 -5.66 12.31
C GLY A 85 -9.89 -5.18 11.49
N ARG A 86 -10.26 -5.98 10.49
CA ARG A 86 -11.38 -5.74 9.57
C ARG A 86 -12.58 -6.65 9.84
N ARG A 87 -12.63 -7.35 10.97
CA ARG A 87 -13.78 -8.19 11.33
C ARG A 87 -15.05 -7.36 11.44
N LEU A 88 -16.13 -7.84 10.81
CA LEU A 88 -17.47 -7.25 10.93
C LEU A 88 -18.25 -7.77 12.15
N ALA A 89 -17.92 -8.97 12.64
CA ALA A 89 -18.55 -9.63 13.77
C ALA A 89 -17.51 -10.26 14.72
N GLY A 90 -17.92 -10.67 15.93
CA GLY A 90 -17.06 -11.29 16.93
C GLY A 90 -17.04 -10.58 18.30
N PRO A 91 -15.98 -10.76 19.11
CA PRO A 91 -15.83 -10.02 20.35
C PRO A 91 -15.41 -8.57 20.09
N VAL A 92 -15.75 -7.69 21.03
CA VAL A 92 -15.15 -6.36 21.13
C VAL A 92 -13.75 -6.52 21.73
N VAL A 93 -12.74 -5.94 21.08
CA VAL A 93 -11.34 -6.03 21.51
C VAL A 93 -10.79 -4.69 21.98
N ALA A 94 -11.52 -3.60 21.77
CA ALA A 94 -11.21 -2.31 22.37
C ALA A 94 -12.46 -1.44 22.50
N THR A 95 -12.48 -0.61 23.53
CA THR A 95 -13.44 0.50 23.67
C THR A 95 -12.69 1.81 23.89
N ALA A 96 -13.26 2.92 23.42
CA ALA A 96 -12.68 4.24 23.62
C ALA A 96 -13.76 5.31 23.80
N SER A 97 -13.50 6.27 24.68
CA SER A 97 -14.24 7.52 24.76
C SER A 97 -13.26 8.70 24.76
N PHE A 98 -13.71 9.82 24.18
CA PHE A 98 -12.88 11.00 23.99
C PHE A 98 -13.48 12.19 24.72
N ALA A 99 -12.61 12.95 25.41
CA ALA A 99 -12.95 14.29 25.81
C ALA A 99 -13.02 15.21 24.57
N PRO A 100 -13.59 16.43 24.70
CA PRO A 100 -13.46 17.46 23.68
C PRO A 100 -12.01 17.65 23.21
N CYS A 101 -11.84 17.99 21.93
CA CYS A 101 -10.54 17.99 21.25
C CYS A 101 -9.46 18.84 21.96
N ASP A 102 -9.87 19.95 22.57
CA ASP A 102 -9.02 20.90 23.29
C ASP A 102 -8.49 20.37 24.63
N GLU A 103 -9.12 19.33 25.19
CA GLU A 103 -8.67 18.69 26.42
C GLU A 103 -7.61 17.59 26.17
N ALA A 104 -7.52 17.06 24.94
CA ALA A 104 -6.55 16.03 24.55
C ALA A 104 -6.49 14.81 25.49
N ARG A 105 -7.66 14.36 25.98
CA ARG A 105 -7.82 13.17 26.85
C ARG A 105 -8.69 12.11 26.17
N MET A 106 -8.25 10.87 26.26
CA MET A 106 -8.96 9.68 25.81
C MET A 106 -9.00 8.69 26.98
N ARG A 107 -10.09 7.94 27.11
CA ARG A 107 -10.13 6.74 27.95
C ARG A 107 -10.26 5.53 27.05
N ILE A 108 -9.34 4.57 27.17
CA ILE A 108 -9.27 3.40 26.30
C ILE A 108 -9.19 2.12 27.12
N GLN A 109 -9.89 1.07 26.68
CA GLN A 109 -9.76 -0.27 27.21
C GLN A 109 -9.35 -1.20 26.07
N LEU A 110 -8.31 -2.02 26.29
CA LEU A 110 -7.80 -3.00 25.32
C LEU A 110 -8.05 -4.42 25.84
N GLY A 111 -8.79 -5.23 25.07
CA GLY A 111 -9.23 -6.57 25.45
C GLY A 111 -9.95 -6.58 26.81
N ASP A 112 -9.66 -7.57 27.63
CA ASP A 112 -10.16 -7.69 29.01
C ASP A 112 -9.32 -6.91 30.03
N GLY A 113 -8.39 -6.07 29.56
CA GLY A 113 -7.56 -5.22 30.43
C GLY A 113 -8.37 -4.11 31.12
N PRO A 114 -7.77 -3.40 32.10
CA PRO A 114 -8.40 -2.24 32.71
C PRO A 114 -8.57 -1.10 31.69
N ALA A 115 -9.58 -0.26 31.90
CA ALA A 115 -9.70 1.01 31.16
C ALA A 115 -8.69 2.02 31.71
N GLU A 116 -7.90 2.61 30.81
CA GLU A 116 -6.80 3.52 31.12
C GLU A 116 -7.02 4.90 30.50
N ASP A 117 -6.49 5.92 31.16
CA ASP A 117 -6.41 7.26 30.58
C ASP A 117 -5.21 7.32 29.63
N ALA A 118 -5.44 7.97 28.49
CA ALA A 118 -4.46 8.24 27.47
C ALA A 118 -4.43 9.74 27.15
N THR A 119 -3.24 10.23 26.86
CA THR A 119 -3.00 11.62 26.47
C THR A 119 -2.39 11.68 25.08
N ARG A 120 -2.58 12.80 24.39
CA ARG A 120 -2.00 12.99 23.07
C ARG A 120 -0.48 13.03 23.15
N LEU A 121 0.19 12.20 22.36
CA LEU A 121 1.64 12.26 22.20
C LEU A 121 1.98 13.56 21.46
N PRO A 122 2.83 14.45 22.01
CA PRO A 122 3.05 15.78 21.46
C PRO A 122 4.04 15.74 20.27
N LEU A 123 3.65 15.05 19.20
CA LEU A 123 4.37 15.07 17.93
C LEU A 123 4.34 16.47 17.34
N VAL A 124 5.50 16.99 16.92
CA VAL A 124 5.58 18.32 16.28
C VAL A 124 5.23 18.17 14.81
N GLN A 125 4.08 18.72 14.41
CA GLN A 125 3.58 18.64 13.04
C GLN A 125 3.73 19.99 12.34
N ARG A 126 4.16 19.97 11.07
CA ARG A 126 4.25 21.15 10.20
C ARG A 126 3.56 20.85 8.89
N GLU A 127 2.32 21.32 8.77
CA GLU A 127 1.58 21.30 7.51
C GLU A 127 2.28 22.15 6.45
N THR A 128 2.28 21.68 5.22
CA THR A 128 3.02 22.34 4.16
C THR A 128 2.48 22.05 2.77
N ARG A 129 3.01 22.78 1.79
CA ARG A 129 2.81 22.53 0.37
C ARG A 129 4.13 22.75 -0.36
N PHE A 130 4.40 21.90 -1.34
CA PHE A 130 5.61 21.95 -2.17
C PHE A 130 5.25 21.77 -3.64
N THR A 131 6.22 21.96 -4.53
CA THR A 131 5.99 21.84 -5.99
C THR A 131 6.87 20.75 -6.58
N SER A 132 6.28 19.95 -7.46
CA SER A 132 6.96 18.95 -8.28
C SER A 132 6.43 19.04 -9.71
N ASP A 133 7.33 19.25 -10.68
CA ASP A 133 6.99 19.43 -12.11
C ASP A 133 5.82 20.41 -12.36
N GLY A 134 5.78 21.50 -11.60
CA GLY A 134 4.75 22.55 -11.71
C GLY A 134 3.41 22.22 -11.03
N VAL A 135 3.27 21.04 -10.43
CA VAL A 135 2.10 20.64 -9.63
C VAL A 135 2.35 20.92 -8.16
N GLY A 136 1.38 21.54 -7.47
CA GLY A 136 1.46 21.76 -6.03
C GLY A 136 0.95 20.55 -5.25
N LEU A 137 1.75 20.04 -4.32
CA LEU A 137 1.47 18.84 -3.53
C LEU A 137 1.35 19.18 -2.04
N GLN A 138 0.31 18.67 -1.38
CA GLN A 138 0.13 18.78 0.06
C GLN A 138 1.08 17.83 0.78
N GLY A 139 1.71 18.29 1.86
CA GLY A 139 2.53 17.43 2.72
C GLY A 139 2.55 17.87 4.16
N ARG A 140 3.14 17.03 5.01
CA ARG A 140 3.28 17.24 6.44
C ARG A 140 4.61 16.66 6.91
N LEU A 141 5.39 17.48 7.62
CA LEU A 141 6.54 16.99 8.39
C LEU A 141 6.08 16.68 9.82
N VAL A 142 6.31 15.46 10.29
CA VAL A 142 6.03 15.01 11.65
C VAL A 142 7.34 14.62 12.33
N LEU A 143 7.67 15.32 13.42
CA LEU A 143 8.85 15.05 14.22
C LEU A 143 8.48 14.28 15.51
N PRO A 144 9.41 13.47 16.05
CA PRO A 144 9.27 12.86 17.37
C PRO A 144 8.96 13.89 18.47
N PRO A 145 8.40 13.47 19.62
CA PRO A 145 8.08 14.40 20.70
C PRO A 145 9.34 14.98 21.37
N GLY A 146 9.24 16.22 21.85
CA GLY A 146 10.33 16.94 22.53
C GLY A 146 11.38 17.53 21.60
N GLU A 147 12.32 18.29 22.16
CA GLU A 147 13.54 18.68 21.44
C GLU A 147 14.48 17.47 21.42
N ALA A 148 14.64 16.84 20.26
CA ALA A 148 15.59 15.75 20.11
C ALA A 148 16.99 16.21 20.55
N THR A 149 17.73 15.38 21.29
CA THR A 149 19.11 15.70 21.75
C THR A 149 20.14 15.70 20.62
N GLY A 150 19.68 15.55 19.38
CA GLY A 150 20.45 15.59 18.13
C GLY A 150 19.56 15.27 16.92
N PRO A 151 20.11 15.31 15.70
CA PRO A 151 19.35 15.05 14.47
C PRO A 151 18.73 13.65 14.45
N VAL A 152 17.43 13.56 14.17
CA VAL A 152 16.70 12.29 14.01
C VAL A 152 16.75 11.84 12.54
N PRO A 153 16.59 10.53 12.23
CA PRO A 153 16.46 10.09 10.86
C PRO A 153 15.11 10.50 10.27
N LEU A 154 15.04 10.75 8.97
CA LEU A 154 13.82 11.07 8.22
C LEU A 154 13.41 9.92 7.31
N ALA A 155 12.13 9.57 7.34
CA ALA A 155 11.46 8.71 6.37
C ALA A 155 10.48 9.52 5.51
N VAL A 156 10.72 9.60 4.20
CA VAL A 156 9.75 10.11 3.23
C VAL A 156 8.84 8.96 2.82
N LEU A 157 7.55 9.07 3.10
CA LEU A 157 6.59 8.00 2.88
C LEU A 157 6.08 8.02 1.44
N VAL A 158 6.28 6.92 0.71
CA VAL A 158 5.84 6.73 -0.66
C VAL A 158 4.74 5.67 -0.66
N HIS A 159 3.49 6.11 -0.54
CA HIS A 159 2.35 5.22 -0.38
C HIS A 159 2.02 4.43 -1.66
N GLY A 160 1.24 3.36 -1.51
CA GLY A 160 0.89 2.42 -2.59
C GLY A 160 -0.05 3.01 -3.65
N SER A 161 -0.52 2.17 -4.57
CA SER A 161 -1.56 2.53 -5.54
C SER A 161 -2.87 2.86 -4.81
N GLY A 162 -3.64 3.79 -5.37
CA GLY A 162 -4.89 4.26 -4.79
C GLY A 162 -4.95 5.78 -4.69
N ARG A 163 -6.16 6.30 -4.47
CA ARG A 163 -6.49 7.74 -4.49
C ARG A 163 -6.66 8.34 -3.09
N GLU A 164 -6.30 7.56 -2.08
CA GLU A 164 -6.40 7.92 -0.67
C GLU A 164 -5.44 9.07 -0.32
N SER A 165 -5.79 9.83 0.72
CA SER A 165 -4.95 10.89 1.26
C SER A 165 -3.83 10.26 2.08
N GLY A 166 -2.57 10.45 1.66
CA GLY A 166 -1.41 10.01 2.43
C GLY A 166 -1.34 10.77 3.76
N VAL A 167 -1.63 12.07 3.72
CA VAL A 167 -1.62 12.95 4.88
C VAL A 167 -2.68 12.56 5.90
N ASP A 168 -3.85 12.06 5.48
CA ASP A 168 -4.92 11.73 6.43
C ASP A 168 -4.93 10.26 6.85
N GLU A 169 -4.57 9.32 5.97
CA GLU A 169 -4.88 7.90 6.17
C GLU A 169 -3.64 7.02 6.39
N TYR A 170 -2.43 7.57 6.32
CA TYR A 170 -1.23 6.74 6.33
C TYR A 170 -0.61 6.57 7.74
N PRO A 171 -0.65 5.37 8.36
CA PRO A 171 -0.39 5.20 9.80
C PRO A 171 1.07 5.38 10.22
N LEU A 172 2.02 5.15 9.29
CA LEU A 172 3.44 5.29 9.59
C LEU A 172 3.81 6.73 10.00
N GLN A 173 2.99 7.73 9.65
CA GLN A 173 3.18 9.12 10.06
C GLN A 173 3.07 9.35 11.57
N HIS A 174 2.43 8.43 12.31
CA HIS A 174 2.35 8.48 13.77
C HIS A 174 3.25 7.43 14.42
N LEU A 175 3.31 6.22 13.84
CA LEU A 175 4.02 5.08 14.41
C LEU A 175 5.54 5.23 14.36
N LEU A 176 6.10 5.85 13.32
CA LEU A 176 7.55 6.06 13.21
C LEU A 176 8.05 7.22 14.10
N PRO A 177 7.39 8.39 14.16
CA PRO A 177 7.79 9.46 15.08
C PRO A 177 7.67 9.08 16.55
N ALA A 178 6.67 8.27 16.92
CA ALA A 178 6.57 7.70 18.26
C ALA A 178 7.77 6.79 18.64
N GLN A 179 8.53 6.32 17.66
CA GLN A 179 9.73 5.48 17.83
C GLN A 179 11.04 6.24 17.53
N GLY A 180 10.98 7.57 17.40
CA GLY A 180 12.15 8.43 17.21
C GLY A 180 12.59 8.64 15.75
N VAL A 181 11.73 8.35 14.77
CA VAL A 181 12.00 8.57 13.34
C VAL A 181 11.09 9.66 12.80
N ALA A 182 11.65 10.77 12.31
CA ALA A 182 10.87 11.80 11.65
C ALA A 182 10.24 11.28 10.36
N VAL A 183 9.08 11.81 10.00
CA VAL A 183 8.35 11.45 8.80
C VAL A 183 8.04 12.68 7.97
N PHE A 184 8.25 12.59 6.66
CA PHE A 184 7.54 13.44 5.71
C PHE A 184 6.51 12.60 4.96
N VAL A 185 5.23 12.94 5.15
CA VAL A 185 4.11 12.32 4.46
C VAL A 185 3.49 13.35 3.51
N TYR A 186 3.02 12.91 2.36
CA TYR A 186 2.41 13.78 1.36
C TYR A 186 1.31 13.05 0.62
N ASP A 187 0.42 13.83 0.02
CA ASP A 187 -0.59 13.32 -0.90
C ASP A 187 0.02 13.25 -2.29
N LYS A 188 -0.08 12.09 -2.95
CA LYS A 188 0.26 11.98 -4.38
C LYS A 188 -0.50 13.02 -5.20
N ARG A 189 0.07 13.40 -6.34
CA ARG A 189 -0.63 14.21 -7.34
C ARG A 189 -2.05 13.66 -7.61
N GLY A 190 -3.04 14.55 -7.62
CA GLY A 190 -4.45 14.23 -7.81
C GLY A 190 -5.11 13.40 -6.70
N THR A 191 -4.52 13.33 -5.50
CA THR A 191 -5.11 12.72 -4.29
C THR A 191 -5.12 13.72 -3.14
N GLY A 192 -5.96 13.48 -2.12
CA GLY A 192 -6.06 14.36 -0.95
C GLY A 192 -6.20 15.84 -1.32
N GLY A 193 -5.37 16.71 -0.74
CA GLY A 193 -5.31 18.13 -1.12
C GLY A 193 -4.18 18.51 -2.09
N SER A 194 -3.60 17.54 -2.79
CA SER A 194 -2.66 17.76 -3.89
C SER A 194 -3.36 18.09 -5.20
N ASP A 195 -2.76 18.99 -5.99
CA ASP A 195 -3.25 19.34 -7.33
C ASP A 195 -2.91 18.24 -8.36
N GLY A 196 -3.34 18.46 -9.60
CA GLY A 196 -3.00 17.62 -10.76
C GLY A 196 -3.92 16.41 -10.92
N ASP A 197 -3.56 15.54 -11.85
CA ASP A 197 -4.29 14.30 -12.11
C ASP A 197 -3.61 13.12 -11.43
N TYR A 198 -4.44 12.20 -10.92
CA TYR A 198 -3.95 10.95 -10.33
C TYR A 198 -3.15 10.15 -11.37
N SER A 199 -1.97 9.70 -10.96
CA SER A 199 -1.05 8.96 -11.83
C SER A 199 -0.44 7.77 -11.12
N GLN A 200 -0.16 6.73 -11.89
CA GLN A 200 0.68 5.59 -11.52
C GLN A 200 1.96 5.52 -12.37
N ASP A 201 2.38 6.63 -12.98
CA ASP A 201 3.66 6.73 -13.65
C ASP A 201 4.78 6.71 -12.59
N PHE A 202 5.55 5.63 -12.54
CA PHE A 202 6.55 5.43 -11.50
C PHE A 202 7.69 6.45 -11.59
N HIS A 203 8.00 6.96 -12.79
CA HIS A 203 9.03 7.98 -12.96
C HIS A 203 8.59 9.35 -12.46
N LEU A 204 7.32 9.69 -12.71
CA LEU A 204 6.69 10.91 -12.23
C LEU A 204 6.53 10.89 -10.70
N LEU A 205 6.03 9.78 -10.16
CA LEU A 205 5.90 9.60 -8.71
C LEU A 205 7.27 9.60 -8.00
N ALA A 206 8.33 9.10 -8.67
CA ALA A 206 9.69 9.20 -8.13
C ALA A 206 10.19 10.64 -8.09
N ALA A 207 9.84 11.47 -9.09
CA ALA A 207 10.15 12.90 -9.06
C ALA A 207 9.44 13.60 -7.89
N ASP A 208 8.17 13.25 -7.61
CA ASP A 208 7.43 13.75 -6.44
C ASP A 208 8.11 13.39 -5.13
N ALA A 209 8.54 12.13 -4.97
CA ALA A 209 9.25 11.70 -3.78
C ALA A 209 10.58 12.45 -3.59
N VAL A 210 11.33 12.68 -4.67
CA VAL A 210 12.58 13.47 -4.63
C VAL A 210 12.30 14.91 -4.22
N ALA A 211 11.26 15.54 -4.76
CA ALA A 211 10.85 16.90 -4.38
C ALA A 211 10.39 16.97 -2.91
N ALA A 212 9.65 15.95 -2.44
CA ALA A 212 9.22 15.82 -1.06
C ALA A 212 10.42 15.75 -0.09
N LEU A 213 11.45 14.96 -0.44
CA LEU A 213 12.69 14.89 0.34
C LEU A 213 13.40 16.24 0.42
N ALA A 214 13.55 16.93 -0.73
CA ALA A 214 14.19 18.24 -0.78
C ALA A 214 13.42 19.27 0.07
N HIS A 215 12.09 19.24 0.04
CA HIS A 215 11.24 20.13 0.82
C HIS A 215 11.30 19.84 2.31
N ALA A 216 11.31 18.57 2.72
CA ALA A 216 11.46 18.18 4.11
C ALA A 216 12.75 18.73 4.74
N ARG A 217 13.86 18.75 3.99
CA ARG A 217 15.12 19.36 4.41
C ARG A 217 15.02 20.87 4.61
N GLN A 218 14.27 21.57 3.75
CA GLN A 218 14.04 23.02 3.90
C GLN A 218 13.24 23.35 5.17
N LEU A 219 12.28 22.50 5.53
CA LEU A 219 11.48 22.66 6.74
C LEU A 219 12.25 22.38 8.03
N HIS A 220 13.37 21.67 7.98
CA HIS A 220 14.19 21.33 9.15
C HIS A 220 15.68 21.64 8.90
N PRO A 221 16.09 22.92 8.97
CA PRO A 221 17.43 23.35 8.59
C PRO A 221 18.55 22.82 9.50
N ASP A 222 18.22 22.38 10.72
CA ASP A 222 19.17 21.72 11.63
C ASP A 222 19.59 20.32 11.13
N GLY A 223 18.92 19.83 10.09
CA GLY A 223 19.26 18.61 9.38
C GLY A 223 18.69 17.35 10.03
N PHE A 224 18.79 16.24 9.28
CA PHE A 224 18.44 14.91 9.75
C PHE A 224 19.73 14.08 9.84
N SER A 225 19.79 13.09 10.73
CA SER A 225 20.98 12.22 10.84
C SER A 225 21.14 11.29 9.65
N ARG A 226 20.05 11.09 8.89
CA ARG A 226 19.97 10.44 7.59
C ARG A 226 18.57 10.61 7.04
N VAL A 227 18.42 10.43 5.74
CA VAL A 227 17.14 10.53 5.05
C VAL A 227 16.95 9.36 4.10
N GLY A 228 15.71 8.92 3.91
CA GLY A 228 15.44 7.85 2.96
C GLY A 228 13.96 7.73 2.65
N PHE A 229 13.64 6.81 1.74
CA PHE A 229 12.28 6.54 1.29
C PHE A 229 11.75 5.27 1.95
N VAL A 230 10.49 5.30 2.36
CA VAL A 230 9.74 4.11 2.80
C VAL A 230 8.57 3.93 1.86
N GLY A 231 8.72 2.97 0.94
CA GLY A 231 7.76 2.65 -0.10
C GLY A 231 6.92 1.44 0.25
N THR A 232 5.59 1.53 0.11
CA THR A 232 4.67 0.40 0.32
C THR A 232 3.99 -0.03 -0.97
N SER A 233 3.88 -1.35 -1.23
CA SER A 233 3.22 -1.88 -2.44
C SER A 233 3.82 -1.24 -3.70
N GLN A 234 3.06 -0.49 -4.51
CA GLN A 234 3.56 0.33 -5.63
C GLN A 234 4.76 1.23 -5.24
N GLY A 235 4.75 1.76 -4.02
CA GLY A 235 5.86 2.54 -3.48
C GLY A 235 7.18 1.76 -3.42
N GLY A 236 7.14 0.43 -3.42
CA GLY A 236 8.30 -0.45 -3.53
C GLY A 236 9.03 -0.39 -4.87
N TRP A 237 8.39 0.09 -5.95
CA TRP A 237 9.07 0.46 -7.19
C TRP A 237 9.55 1.91 -7.19
N VAL A 238 8.69 2.81 -6.71
CA VAL A 238 8.92 4.26 -6.73
C VAL A 238 10.04 4.67 -5.77
N GLY A 239 10.09 4.11 -4.57
CA GLY A 239 11.10 4.43 -3.55
C GLY A 239 12.53 4.14 -4.01
N PRO A 240 12.85 2.92 -4.49
CA PRO A 240 14.17 2.62 -5.06
C PRO A 240 14.53 3.50 -6.26
N LEU A 241 13.56 3.80 -7.12
CA LEU A 241 13.75 4.68 -8.26
C LEU A 241 14.05 6.12 -7.83
N ALA A 242 13.35 6.65 -6.82
CA ALA A 242 13.60 7.95 -6.22
C ALA A 242 14.98 8.01 -5.56
N ALA A 243 15.37 6.95 -4.81
CA ALA A 243 16.70 6.83 -4.22
C ALA A 243 17.81 6.86 -5.27
N SER A 244 17.60 6.26 -6.44
CA SER A 244 18.58 6.29 -7.54
C SER A 244 18.76 7.68 -8.18
N ARG A 245 17.87 8.63 -7.87
CA ARG A 245 17.79 9.97 -8.44
C ARG A 245 18.01 11.08 -7.40
N SER A 246 18.40 10.72 -6.19
CA SER A 246 18.65 11.66 -5.09
C SER A 246 19.88 11.26 -4.28
N ASP A 247 20.14 12.03 -3.25
CA ASP A 247 21.16 11.78 -2.22
C ASP A 247 20.53 11.14 -0.98
N ALA A 248 19.55 10.25 -1.16
CA ALA A 248 18.99 9.46 -0.07
C ALA A 248 20.05 8.51 0.51
N ASP A 249 20.03 8.34 1.83
CA ASP A 249 20.97 7.47 2.55
C ASP A 249 20.50 6.01 2.59
N TYR A 250 19.20 5.76 2.39
CA TYR A 250 18.61 4.42 2.44
C TYR A 250 17.27 4.33 1.69
N VAL A 251 16.81 3.10 1.45
CA VAL A 251 15.44 2.80 1.01
C VAL A 251 14.86 1.61 1.76
N VAL A 252 13.58 1.69 2.12
CA VAL A 252 12.79 0.59 2.67
C VAL A 252 11.64 0.29 1.73
N ALA A 253 11.55 -0.94 1.23
CA ALA A 253 10.45 -1.43 0.41
C ALA A 253 9.63 -2.45 1.23
N LEU A 254 8.36 -2.12 1.45
CA LEU A 254 7.42 -2.91 2.24
C LEU A 254 6.40 -3.53 1.28
N TYR A 255 6.34 -4.87 1.26
CA TYR A 255 5.42 -5.66 0.42
C TYR A 255 5.36 -5.15 -1.03
N GLY A 256 6.52 -4.75 -1.55
CA GLY A 256 6.72 -4.37 -2.94
C GLY A 256 7.34 -5.51 -3.74
N MET A 257 7.49 -5.30 -5.05
CA MET A 257 7.95 -6.34 -5.97
C MET A 257 9.28 -5.99 -6.66
N ALA A 258 10.06 -7.03 -6.97
CA ALA A 258 11.24 -6.94 -7.84
C ALA A 258 10.94 -7.40 -9.28
N GLU A 259 9.66 -7.56 -9.62
CA GLU A 259 9.13 -7.75 -10.97
C GLU A 259 8.35 -6.52 -11.42
N ASN A 260 7.97 -6.46 -12.70
CA ASN A 260 7.16 -5.36 -13.24
C ASN A 260 5.65 -5.60 -13.00
N ALA A 261 4.83 -4.57 -13.22
CA ALA A 261 3.38 -4.61 -12.97
C ALA A 261 2.63 -5.62 -13.87
N LEU A 262 3.17 -5.95 -15.05
CA LEU A 262 2.58 -6.99 -15.91
C LEU A 262 2.80 -8.40 -15.33
N ALA A 263 3.98 -8.63 -14.74
CA ALA A 263 4.29 -9.89 -14.07
C ALA A 263 3.49 -10.05 -12.76
N GLU A 264 3.20 -8.96 -12.06
CA GLU A 264 2.28 -8.94 -10.91
C GLU A 264 0.91 -9.50 -11.29
N ASP A 265 0.22 -8.90 -12.27
CA ASP A 265 -1.09 -9.39 -12.75
C ASP A 265 -1.04 -10.88 -13.13
N ARG A 266 0.01 -11.28 -13.87
CA ARG A 266 0.19 -12.68 -14.25
C ARG A 266 0.27 -13.60 -13.03
N GLU A 267 1.14 -13.31 -12.07
CA GLU A 267 1.32 -14.21 -10.94
C GLU A 267 0.12 -14.18 -9.98
N GLN A 268 -0.63 -13.08 -9.89
CA GLN A 268 -1.91 -13.03 -9.19
C GLN A 268 -2.91 -14.00 -9.81
N VAL A 269 -3.10 -13.94 -11.15
CA VAL A 269 -3.97 -14.87 -11.89
C VAL A 269 -3.60 -16.32 -11.60
N LEU A 270 -2.31 -16.63 -11.62
CA LEU A 270 -1.85 -18.00 -11.40
C LEU A 270 -2.05 -18.45 -9.94
N ASN A 271 -1.88 -17.56 -8.96
CA ASN A 271 -2.16 -17.85 -7.56
C ASN A 271 -3.65 -18.07 -7.31
N ASP A 272 -4.53 -17.26 -7.91
CA ASP A 272 -5.99 -17.43 -7.81
C ASP A 272 -6.44 -18.78 -8.38
N LEU A 273 -5.87 -19.18 -9.52
CA LEU A 273 -6.17 -20.47 -10.13
C LEU A 273 -5.65 -21.64 -9.26
N ARG A 274 -4.44 -21.52 -8.71
CA ARG A 274 -3.90 -22.52 -7.76
C ARG A 274 -4.77 -22.64 -6.52
N ALA A 275 -5.21 -21.53 -5.95
CA ALA A 275 -6.08 -21.50 -4.77
C ALA A 275 -7.41 -22.22 -5.03
N LYS A 276 -7.92 -22.15 -6.27
CA LYS A 276 -9.11 -22.88 -6.73
C LYS A 276 -8.85 -24.35 -7.12
N GLY A 277 -7.62 -24.83 -6.94
CA GLY A 277 -7.23 -26.23 -7.17
C GLY A 277 -6.86 -26.59 -8.61
N TYR A 278 -6.62 -25.61 -9.48
CA TYR A 278 -6.16 -25.87 -10.85
C TYR A 278 -4.68 -26.25 -10.88
N GLY A 279 -4.33 -27.24 -11.71
CA GLY A 279 -2.97 -27.77 -11.86
C GLY A 279 -2.13 -27.06 -12.93
N ASP A 280 -0.86 -27.44 -13.02
CA ASP A 280 0.13 -26.81 -13.91
C ASP A 280 -0.26 -26.80 -15.39
N ASP A 281 -1.06 -27.76 -15.85
CA ASP A 281 -1.59 -27.82 -17.21
C ASP A 281 -2.54 -26.66 -17.52
N VAL A 282 -3.37 -26.27 -16.55
CA VAL A 282 -4.25 -25.10 -16.64
C VAL A 282 -3.44 -23.81 -16.51
N LEU A 283 -2.47 -23.77 -15.58
CA LEU A 283 -1.62 -22.60 -15.38
C LEU A 283 -0.82 -22.28 -16.64
N ALA A 284 -0.34 -23.29 -17.37
CA ALA A 284 0.34 -23.09 -18.65
C ALA A 284 -0.55 -22.41 -19.70
N LYS A 285 -1.84 -22.79 -19.78
CA LYS A 285 -2.82 -22.14 -20.68
C LYS A 285 -3.18 -20.73 -20.21
N ALA A 286 -3.31 -20.53 -18.89
CA ALA A 286 -3.60 -19.22 -18.32
C ALA A 286 -2.50 -18.19 -18.63
N ARG A 287 -1.23 -18.64 -18.74
CA ARG A 287 -0.13 -17.77 -19.18
C ARG A 287 -0.35 -17.21 -20.60
N GLU A 288 -0.99 -17.96 -21.50
CA GLU A 288 -1.34 -17.43 -22.82
C GLU A 288 -2.33 -16.27 -22.71
N ALA A 289 -3.29 -16.35 -21.78
CA ALA A 289 -4.24 -15.27 -21.51
C ALA A 289 -3.55 -14.04 -20.94
N THR A 290 -2.70 -14.22 -19.93
CA THR A 290 -1.95 -13.10 -19.30
C THR A 290 -0.99 -12.44 -20.29
N ASP A 291 -0.36 -13.20 -21.19
CA ASP A 291 0.55 -12.63 -22.18
C ASP A 291 -0.21 -11.77 -23.22
N ALA A 292 -1.40 -12.22 -23.63
CA ALA A 292 -2.27 -11.49 -24.55
C ALA A 292 -2.82 -10.18 -23.93
N THR A 293 -3.28 -10.24 -22.68
CA THR A 293 -3.77 -9.07 -21.96
C THR A 293 -2.65 -8.11 -21.59
N ALA A 294 -1.46 -8.61 -21.22
CA ALA A 294 -0.28 -7.79 -20.97
C ALA A 294 0.13 -7.01 -22.24
N LEU A 295 0.07 -7.62 -23.42
CA LEU A 295 0.34 -6.92 -24.68
C LEU A 295 -0.67 -5.80 -24.98
N LEU A 296 -1.95 -5.99 -24.62
CA LEU A 296 -2.95 -4.91 -24.69
C LEU A 296 -2.57 -3.74 -23.78
N MET A 297 -2.26 -4.01 -22.51
CA MET A 297 -1.90 -2.98 -21.53
C MET A 297 -0.62 -2.24 -21.92
N ALA A 298 0.47 -2.97 -22.17
CA ALA A 298 1.77 -2.40 -22.53
C ALA A 298 1.75 -1.60 -23.84
N SER A 299 0.82 -1.91 -24.76
CA SER A 299 0.70 -1.19 -26.03
C SER A 299 -0.29 -0.03 -26.02
N GLY A 300 -0.95 0.24 -24.89
CA GLY A 300 -2.04 1.21 -24.82
C GLY A 300 -3.21 0.84 -25.75
N PHE A 301 -3.55 -0.46 -25.80
CA PHE A 301 -4.61 -1.03 -26.62
C PHE A 301 -4.41 -0.76 -28.12
N THR A 302 -3.17 -0.82 -28.60
CA THR A 302 -2.84 -0.73 -30.04
C THR A 302 -2.49 -2.09 -30.65
N ARG A 303 -2.08 -3.07 -29.83
CA ARG A 303 -1.77 -4.46 -30.17
C ARG A 303 -2.42 -5.41 -29.14
N GLY A 304 -2.40 -6.72 -29.37
CA GLY A 304 -2.88 -7.72 -28.39
C GLY A 304 -4.33 -8.19 -28.57
N PHE A 305 -5.13 -7.52 -29.41
CA PHE A 305 -6.53 -7.91 -29.65
C PHE A 305 -6.66 -9.25 -30.38
N ASP A 306 -5.78 -9.51 -31.34
CA ASP A 306 -5.81 -10.76 -32.12
C ASP A 306 -5.35 -11.94 -31.25
N GLU A 307 -4.34 -11.71 -30.41
CA GLU A 307 -3.85 -12.66 -29.40
C GLU A 307 -4.94 -12.98 -28.36
N LEU A 308 -5.62 -11.95 -27.84
CA LEU A 308 -6.72 -12.12 -26.88
C LEU A 308 -7.86 -12.93 -27.50
N GLN A 309 -8.27 -12.61 -28.73
CA GLN A 309 -9.31 -13.34 -29.44
C GLN A 309 -8.92 -14.82 -29.62
N ALA A 310 -7.68 -15.09 -30.03
CA ALA A 310 -7.20 -16.46 -30.23
C ALA A 310 -7.24 -17.27 -28.92
N VAL A 311 -6.90 -16.65 -27.79
CA VAL A 311 -6.96 -17.29 -26.47
C VAL A 311 -8.42 -17.55 -26.06
N GLN A 312 -9.32 -16.58 -26.25
CA GLN A 312 -10.75 -16.75 -25.97
C GLN A 312 -11.37 -17.88 -26.81
N GLU A 313 -10.99 -18.00 -28.10
CA GLU A 313 -11.48 -19.06 -28.98
C GLU A 313 -10.99 -20.45 -28.54
N ARG A 314 -9.74 -20.56 -28.09
CA ARG A 314 -9.17 -21.83 -27.60
C ARG A 314 -9.72 -22.25 -26.25
N HIS A 315 -9.83 -21.30 -25.31
CA HIS A 315 -9.96 -21.61 -23.88
C HIS A 315 -11.22 -21.05 -23.23
N GLY A 316 -11.95 -20.14 -23.86
CA GLY A 316 -13.07 -19.39 -23.25
C GLY A 316 -14.29 -20.22 -22.83
N ARG A 317 -14.28 -21.54 -23.06
CA ARG A 317 -15.31 -22.48 -22.57
C ARG A 317 -14.81 -23.38 -21.44
N GLU A 318 -13.53 -23.29 -21.09
CA GLU A 318 -12.97 -24.07 -19.99
C GLU A 318 -13.31 -23.40 -18.65
N PRO A 319 -13.67 -24.17 -17.60
CA PRO A 319 -14.12 -23.60 -16.32
C PRO A 319 -13.11 -22.66 -15.64
N TRP A 320 -11.81 -22.88 -15.87
CA TRP A 320 -10.75 -22.03 -15.31
C TRP A 320 -10.72 -20.63 -15.93
N PHE A 321 -11.26 -20.45 -17.14
CA PHE A 321 -11.16 -19.19 -17.86
C PHE A 321 -11.93 -18.07 -17.15
N ASP A 322 -13.15 -18.39 -16.68
CA ASP A 322 -13.97 -17.47 -15.88
C ASP A 322 -13.44 -17.27 -14.46
N ALA A 323 -12.61 -18.21 -13.99
CA ALA A 323 -12.03 -18.20 -12.66
C ALA A 323 -10.81 -17.29 -12.53
N MET A 324 -10.21 -16.85 -13.64
CA MET A 324 -9.10 -15.88 -13.66
C MET A 324 -9.54 -14.53 -13.10
N GLN A 325 -8.74 -13.97 -12.20
CA GLN A 325 -8.85 -12.57 -11.79
C GLN A 325 -7.59 -11.80 -12.19
N GLY A 326 -6.77 -11.35 -11.24
CA GLY A 326 -5.68 -10.39 -11.47
C GLY A 326 -6.13 -8.93 -11.55
N GLU A 327 -5.17 -8.03 -11.68
CA GLU A 327 -5.36 -6.58 -11.79
C GLU A 327 -6.21 -6.19 -13.01
N PHE A 328 -6.01 -6.86 -14.14
CA PHE A 328 -6.72 -6.56 -15.39
C PHE A 328 -7.06 -7.79 -16.23
N THR A 329 -6.32 -8.90 -16.10
CA THR A 329 -6.48 -10.04 -17.03
C THR A 329 -7.90 -10.60 -17.03
N GLY A 330 -8.47 -10.88 -15.85
CA GLY A 330 -9.83 -11.40 -15.72
C GLY A 330 -10.90 -10.44 -16.26
N GLN A 331 -10.67 -9.12 -16.20
CA GLN A 331 -11.60 -8.15 -16.80
C GLN A 331 -11.49 -8.16 -18.33
N LEU A 332 -10.26 -8.14 -18.86
CA LEU A 332 -10.01 -8.07 -20.30
C LEU A 332 -10.42 -9.36 -21.03
N THR A 333 -10.22 -10.53 -20.43
CA THR A 333 -10.63 -11.82 -21.00
C THR A 333 -12.14 -11.97 -21.13
N ARG A 334 -12.93 -11.21 -20.36
CA ARG A 334 -14.40 -11.19 -20.42
C ARG A 334 -14.97 -10.22 -21.46
N ILE A 335 -14.11 -9.43 -22.14
CA ILE A 335 -14.56 -8.55 -23.22
C ILE A 335 -15.03 -9.39 -24.41
N PRO A 336 -16.28 -9.28 -24.87
CA PRO A 336 -16.75 -10.07 -26.00
C PRO A 336 -15.98 -9.73 -27.28
N ALA A 337 -15.58 -10.74 -28.07
CA ALA A 337 -14.80 -10.55 -29.30
C ALA A 337 -15.51 -9.68 -30.37
N TRP A 338 -16.85 -9.59 -30.33
CA TRP A 338 -17.62 -8.71 -31.23
C TRP A 338 -17.54 -7.23 -30.84
N THR A 339 -17.01 -6.91 -29.66
CA THR A 339 -16.87 -5.53 -29.18
C THR A 339 -15.90 -4.77 -30.10
N PRO A 340 -16.31 -3.65 -30.71
CA PRO A 340 -15.43 -2.91 -31.60
C PRO A 340 -14.16 -2.43 -30.87
N ARG A 341 -12.97 -2.71 -31.44
CA ARG A 341 -11.66 -2.35 -30.85
C ARG A 341 -11.55 -0.87 -30.48
N TRP A 342 -12.12 0.02 -31.30
CA TRP A 342 -12.14 1.47 -31.04
C TRP A 342 -12.92 1.82 -29.76
N LEU A 343 -13.98 1.07 -29.44
CA LEU A 343 -14.77 1.29 -28.23
C LEU A 343 -13.98 0.84 -26.99
N VAL A 344 -13.35 -0.35 -27.05
CA VAL A 344 -12.48 -0.84 -25.98
C VAL A 344 -11.36 0.15 -25.71
N ARG A 345 -10.65 0.61 -26.75
CA ARG A 345 -9.57 1.60 -26.62
C ARG A 345 -10.07 2.92 -26.02
N ARG A 346 -11.27 3.37 -26.36
CA ARG A 346 -11.86 4.60 -25.81
C ARG A 346 -12.27 4.46 -24.34
N ILE A 347 -12.66 3.26 -23.90
CA ILE A 347 -12.96 2.98 -22.49
C ILE A 347 -11.64 2.91 -21.71
N ALA A 348 -10.68 2.12 -22.21
CA ALA A 348 -9.36 1.98 -21.60
C ALA A 348 -8.65 3.33 -21.44
N ALA A 349 -8.64 4.18 -22.47
CA ALA A 349 -8.02 5.51 -22.40
C ALA A 349 -8.65 6.46 -21.36
N ARG A 350 -9.86 6.18 -20.85
CA ARG A 350 -10.47 6.94 -19.75
C ARG A 350 -10.14 6.38 -18.37
N GLN A 351 -9.75 5.12 -18.31
CA GLN A 351 -9.37 4.42 -17.09
C GLN A 351 -7.85 4.41 -16.90
N ASP A 352 -7.10 4.72 -17.96
CA ASP A 352 -5.66 4.85 -17.94
C ASP A 352 -5.23 5.96 -16.99
N VAL A 353 -4.43 5.58 -16.00
CA VAL A 353 -3.82 6.47 -15.01
C VAL A 353 -2.31 6.58 -15.22
N GLY A 354 -1.82 6.21 -16.42
CA GLY A 354 -0.41 6.33 -16.79
C GLY A 354 0.49 5.32 -16.09
N THR A 355 -0.03 4.15 -15.71
CA THR A 355 0.76 3.10 -15.05
C THR A 355 1.95 2.71 -15.93
N SER A 356 3.16 2.69 -15.34
CA SER A 356 4.39 2.31 -16.05
C SER A 356 4.47 0.78 -16.24
N TRP A 357 3.61 0.23 -17.11
CA TRP A 357 3.51 -1.23 -17.35
C TRP A 357 4.83 -1.87 -17.80
N ASP A 358 5.67 -1.13 -18.52
CA ASP A 358 6.97 -1.56 -19.05
C ASP A 358 8.16 -1.20 -18.15
N TYR A 359 7.91 -0.67 -16.95
CA TYR A 359 8.97 -0.37 -15.99
C TYR A 359 9.69 -1.64 -15.55
N GLU A 360 11.01 -1.67 -15.73
CA GLU A 360 11.86 -2.77 -15.27
C GLU A 360 12.58 -2.39 -13.97
N PRO A 361 12.29 -3.03 -12.82
CA PRO A 361 12.89 -2.67 -11.55
C PRO A 361 14.35 -3.12 -11.41
N MET A 362 14.74 -4.23 -12.03
CA MET A 362 16.04 -4.85 -11.78
C MET A 362 17.24 -3.98 -12.14
N PRO A 363 17.27 -3.23 -13.26
CA PRO A 363 18.33 -2.27 -13.53
C PRO A 363 18.55 -1.25 -12.41
N VAL A 364 17.46 -0.74 -11.81
CA VAL A 364 17.51 0.20 -10.68
C VAL A 364 18.06 -0.50 -9.45
N LEU A 365 17.48 -1.66 -9.07
CA LEU A 365 17.89 -2.39 -7.87
C LEU A 365 19.35 -2.87 -7.92
N GLN A 366 19.84 -3.23 -9.12
CA GLN A 366 21.24 -3.59 -9.36
C GLN A 366 22.18 -2.39 -9.24
N ALA A 367 21.74 -1.19 -9.62
CA ALA A 367 22.55 0.03 -9.57
C ALA A 367 22.60 0.66 -8.16
N LEU A 368 21.60 0.41 -7.33
CA LEU A 368 21.53 0.97 -5.97
C LEU A 368 22.68 0.46 -5.09
N VAL A 369 23.39 1.43 -4.49
CA VAL A 369 24.50 1.21 -3.55
C VAL A 369 24.17 1.65 -2.12
N VAL A 370 23.03 2.31 -1.93
CA VAL A 370 22.52 2.67 -0.60
C VAL A 370 21.95 1.43 0.10
N PRO A 371 22.06 1.31 1.44
CA PRO A 371 21.39 0.27 2.20
C PRO A 371 19.89 0.16 1.87
N GLN A 372 19.43 -1.08 1.73
CA GLN A 372 18.04 -1.40 1.44
C GLN A 372 17.48 -2.36 2.49
N LEU A 373 16.23 -2.13 2.91
CA LEU A 373 15.44 -3.13 3.61
C LEU A 373 14.25 -3.52 2.76
N TRP A 374 14.10 -4.81 2.48
CA TRP A 374 12.91 -5.37 1.88
C TRP A 374 12.14 -6.19 2.92
N VAL A 375 10.88 -5.83 3.16
CA VAL A 375 9.99 -6.59 4.05
C VAL A 375 8.87 -7.20 3.23
N ILE A 376 8.77 -8.52 3.22
CA ILE A 376 7.89 -9.27 2.33
C ILE A 376 6.81 -10.00 3.15
N ALA A 377 5.55 -9.90 2.70
CA ALA A 377 4.44 -10.71 3.22
C ALA A 377 4.56 -12.13 2.66
N GLY A 378 4.54 -13.14 3.52
CA GLY A 378 4.80 -14.53 3.15
C GLY A 378 3.74 -15.15 2.23
N ASP A 379 2.48 -14.76 2.40
CA ASP A 379 1.32 -15.32 1.70
C ASP A 379 0.59 -14.27 0.85
N ASP A 380 1.33 -13.23 0.42
CA ASP A 380 0.79 -12.10 -0.33
C ASP A 380 0.15 -12.53 -1.65
N MET A 381 -1.17 -12.35 -1.75
CA MET A 381 -1.94 -12.69 -2.94
C MET A 381 -2.02 -11.55 -3.95
N GLN A 382 -1.74 -10.30 -3.54
CA GLN A 382 -1.75 -9.13 -4.42
C GLN A 382 -0.36 -8.87 -5.01
N ALA A 383 0.70 -9.08 -4.25
CA ALA A 383 2.08 -8.99 -4.72
C ALA A 383 2.81 -10.35 -4.55
N PRO A 384 2.52 -11.36 -5.40
CA PRO A 384 3.15 -12.67 -5.32
C PRO A 384 4.67 -12.60 -5.20
N ASN A 385 5.20 -13.20 -4.14
CA ASN A 385 6.54 -12.87 -3.67
C ASN A 385 7.66 -13.80 -4.18
N VAL A 386 7.35 -14.94 -4.80
CA VAL A 386 8.33 -16.02 -5.05
C VAL A 386 9.50 -15.53 -5.90
N GLU A 387 9.20 -14.92 -7.04
CA GLU A 387 10.21 -14.42 -7.97
C GLU A 387 10.87 -13.13 -7.44
N THR A 388 10.11 -12.29 -6.72
CA THR A 388 10.67 -11.15 -5.97
C THR A 388 11.75 -11.62 -5.00
N LEU A 389 11.46 -12.58 -4.11
CA LEU A 389 12.42 -13.17 -3.18
C LEU A 389 13.63 -13.77 -3.90
N ARG A 390 13.42 -14.47 -5.02
CA ARG A 390 14.53 -15.02 -5.82
C ARG A 390 15.45 -13.92 -6.33
N ARG A 391 14.91 -12.84 -6.89
CA ARG A 391 15.67 -11.69 -7.40
C ARG A 391 16.41 -10.95 -6.30
N LEU A 392 15.74 -10.67 -5.17
CA LEU A 392 16.35 -9.98 -4.03
C LEU A 392 17.48 -10.79 -3.41
N ARG A 393 17.29 -12.10 -3.21
CA ARG A 393 18.35 -13.02 -2.73
C ARG A 393 19.54 -13.08 -3.71
N ALA A 394 19.28 -13.02 -5.01
CA ALA A 394 20.36 -12.96 -6.00
C ALA A 394 21.15 -11.63 -5.92
N LEU A 395 20.48 -10.51 -5.68
CA LEU A 395 21.16 -9.21 -5.45
C LEU A 395 22.00 -9.24 -4.17
N GLN A 396 21.43 -9.78 -3.09
CA GLN A 396 22.12 -9.94 -1.80
C GLN A 396 23.36 -10.83 -1.94
N ALA A 397 23.23 -11.99 -2.59
CA ALA A 397 24.37 -12.88 -2.89
C ALA A 397 25.42 -12.22 -3.81
N GLY A 398 25.00 -11.29 -4.65
CA GLY A 398 25.86 -10.44 -5.47
C GLY A 398 26.54 -9.28 -4.72
N GLY A 399 26.39 -9.22 -3.39
CA GLY A 399 27.04 -8.22 -2.53
C GLY A 399 26.34 -6.87 -2.45
N ARG A 400 25.07 -6.77 -2.88
CA ARG A 400 24.30 -5.54 -2.68
C ARG A 400 23.94 -5.38 -1.20
N PRO A 401 23.95 -4.15 -0.64
CA PRO A 401 23.66 -3.89 0.77
C PRO A 401 22.14 -3.98 1.02
N LEU A 402 21.61 -5.21 0.92
CA LEU A 402 20.20 -5.51 0.96
C LEU A 402 19.93 -6.45 2.13
N ASP A 403 19.19 -5.95 3.11
CA ASP A 403 18.57 -6.73 4.16
C ASP A 403 17.17 -7.18 3.70
N LEU A 404 16.83 -8.43 3.97
CA LEU A 404 15.55 -9.02 3.63
C LEU A 404 14.89 -9.58 4.89
N ALA A 405 13.60 -9.29 5.08
CA ALA A 405 12.77 -9.88 6.11
C ALA A 405 11.48 -10.43 5.50
N VAL A 406 11.07 -11.62 5.92
CA VAL A 406 9.80 -12.23 5.50
C VAL A 406 8.94 -12.45 6.73
N PHE A 407 7.70 -11.97 6.70
CA PHE A 407 6.70 -12.28 7.73
C PHE A 407 5.79 -13.41 7.22
N PRO A 408 5.99 -14.67 7.66
CA PRO A 408 5.13 -15.78 7.27
C PRO A 408 3.72 -15.61 7.85
N GLY A 409 2.70 -16.18 7.20
CA GLY A 409 1.33 -16.08 7.70
C GLY A 409 0.71 -14.69 7.50
N THR A 410 1.26 -13.88 6.58
CA THR A 410 0.77 -12.52 6.32
C THR A 410 0.47 -12.29 4.85
N ASP A 411 -0.61 -11.56 4.60
CA ASP A 411 -1.05 -11.11 3.29
C ASP A 411 -0.60 -9.67 3.00
N HIS A 412 -1.03 -9.11 1.87
CA HIS A 412 -0.68 -7.78 1.41
C HIS A 412 -0.84 -6.71 2.49
N GLY A 413 0.19 -5.88 2.66
CA GLY A 413 0.27 -4.92 3.77
C GLY A 413 0.91 -5.48 5.05
N ILE A 414 1.47 -6.70 5.00
CA ILE A 414 2.00 -7.45 6.15
C ILE A 414 0.92 -7.64 7.23
N TYR A 415 -0.29 -8.05 6.83
CA TYR A 415 -1.35 -8.35 7.79
C TYR A 415 -1.47 -9.85 8.01
N GLU A 416 -1.46 -10.27 9.27
CA GLU A 416 -1.99 -11.57 9.67
C GLU A 416 -3.48 -11.61 9.29
N TYR A 417 -3.95 -12.77 8.86
CA TYR A 417 -5.31 -12.95 8.38
C TYR A 417 -5.96 -14.23 8.91
N GLU A 418 -7.29 -14.23 8.93
CA GLU A 418 -8.10 -15.43 9.08
C GLU A 418 -8.72 -15.79 7.73
N GLN A 419 -8.73 -17.08 7.39
CA GLN A 419 -9.42 -17.58 6.21
C GLN A 419 -10.92 -17.74 6.52
N ASP A 420 -11.78 -17.12 5.71
CA ASP A 420 -13.24 -17.25 5.77
C ASP A 420 -13.79 -17.64 4.39
N GLY A 421 -13.96 -18.95 4.18
CA GLY A 421 -14.28 -19.48 2.85
C GLY A 421 -13.16 -19.16 1.86
N ASP A 422 -13.51 -18.50 0.74
CA ASP A 422 -12.55 -18.03 -0.27
C ASP A 422 -11.94 -16.66 0.07
N ASP A 423 -12.49 -15.95 1.07
CA ASP A 423 -12.06 -14.62 1.48
C ASP A 423 -11.05 -14.66 2.64
N ARG A 424 -10.29 -13.58 2.80
CA ARG A 424 -9.36 -13.39 3.92
C ARG A 424 -9.73 -12.15 4.73
N ILE A 425 -9.90 -12.32 6.03
CA ILE A 425 -10.18 -11.23 6.96
C ILE A 425 -8.85 -10.75 7.56
N MET A 426 -8.42 -9.55 7.19
CA MET A 426 -7.20 -8.93 7.73
C MET A 426 -7.38 -8.56 9.21
N LEU A 427 -6.47 -9.04 10.07
CA LEU A 427 -6.56 -8.90 11.52
C LEU A 427 -5.63 -7.80 12.05
N ARG A 428 -4.33 -8.01 11.92
CA ARG A 428 -3.33 -7.13 12.55
C ARG A 428 -2.01 -7.21 11.80
N ASN A 429 -1.15 -6.22 12.00
CA ASN A 429 0.24 -6.42 11.62
C ASN A 429 0.91 -7.33 12.67
N PRO A 430 1.86 -8.20 12.28
CA PRO A 430 2.57 -9.05 13.24
C PRO A 430 3.44 -8.19 14.17
N ASP A 431 3.61 -8.68 15.40
CA ASP A 431 4.48 -8.02 16.38
C ASP A 431 5.90 -7.84 15.82
N GLY A 432 6.54 -6.74 16.20
CA GLY A 432 7.88 -6.38 15.75
C GLY A 432 7.96 -5.78 14.35
N TYR A 433 6.90 -5.80 13.53
CA TYR A 433 6.92 -5.20 12.18
C TYR A 433 7.27 -3.70 12.19
N PHE A 434 6.52 -2.89 12.94
CA PHE A 434 6.78 -1.45 13.01
C PHE A 434 8.10 -1.13 13.72
N ARG A 435 8.48 -1.94 14.73
CA ARG A 435 9.76 -1.83 15.41
C ARG A 435 10.93 -2.10 14.48
N MET A 436 10.84 -3.12 13.63
CA MET A 436 11.86 -3.45 12.63
C MET A 436 12.14 -2.28 11.71
N ILE A 437 11.10 -1.66 11.17
CA ILE A 437 11.22 -0.51 10.26
C ILE A 437 11.94 0.64 10.98
N ALA A 438 11.47 1.00 12.18
CA ALA A 438 12.06 2.10 12.94
C ALA A 438 13.52 1.83 13.34
N ASP A 439 13.82 0.64 13.85
CA ASP A 439 15.17 0.25 14.28
C ASP A 439 16.14 0.21 13.10
N TRP A 440 15.73 -0.37 11.97
CA TRP A 440 16.55 -0.42 10.77
C TRP A 440 16.81 0.99 10.21
N ILE A 441 15.82 1.88 10.19
CA ILE A 441 16.03 3.28 9.78
C ILE A 441 17.03 3.96 10.71
N LYS A 442 16.87 3.84 12.04
CA LYS A 442 17.80 4.43 13.02
C LYS A 442 19.21 3.86 12.89
N THR A 443 19.34 2.58 12.57
CA THR A 443 20.64 1.90 12.41
C THR A 443 20.54 0.74 11.40
N PRO A 444 20.82 0.96 10.10
CA PRO A 444 20.72 -0.07 9.08
C PRO A 444 21.46 -1.35 9.44
N GLY A 445 20.85 -2.47 9.03
CA GLY A 445 21.20 -3.82 9.42
C GLY A 445 20.10 -4.43 10.29
N LEU A 446 19.62 -5.62 9.91
CA LEU A 446 18.67 -6.38 10.72
C LEU A 446 19.37 -6.94 11.97
N ARG A 447 18.95 -6.50 13.16
CA ARG A 447 19.54 -6.89 14.45
C ARG A 447 18.44 -7.30 15.43
N GLY A 448 18.59 -8.47 16.04
CA GLY A 448 17.64 -8.96 17.05
C GLY A 448 16.49 -9.78 16.48
N ALA A 449 15.38 -9.80 17.20
CA ALA A 449 14.18 -10.55 16.85
C ALA A 449 12.99 -9.60 16.66
N TYR A 450 12.15 -9.86 15.65
CA TYR A 450 11.00 -9.03 15.30
C TYR A 450 9.76 -9.90 15.11
N GLY A 451 9.22 -10.40 16.22
CA GLY A 451 8.07 -11.30 16.23
C GLY A 451 8.31 -12.56 15.40
N SER A 452 7.43 -12.82 14.44
CA SER A 452 7.48 -13.99 13.54
C SER A 452 8.42 -13.82 12.35
N ALA A 453 9.10 -12.68 12.19
CA ALA A 453 9.92 -12.41 11.03
C ALA A 453 11.09 -13.40 10.87
N ILE A 454 11.25 -13.90 9.65
CA ILE A 454 12.45 -14.60 9.19
C ILE A 454 13.40 -13.53 8.63
N LEU A 455 14.57 -13.40 9.24
CA LEU A 455 15.56 -12.38 8.88
C LEU A 455 16.65 -12.98 8.01
N GLU A 456 16.91 -12.34 6.88
CA GLU A 456 18.00 -12.63 5.94
C GLU A 456 18.86 -11.35 5.83
N PRO A 457 19.73 -11.08 6.83
CA PRO A 457 20.55 -9.87 6.83
C PRO A 457 21.56 -9.87 5.67
N ALA A 458 21.93 -8.68 5.21
CA ALA A 458 22.97 -8.54 4.19
C ALA A 458 24.27 -9.23 4.66
N PRO A 459 25.01 -9.91 3.76
CA PRO A 459 26.28 -10.51 4.12
C PRO A 459 27.24 -9.41 4.61
N ALA A 460 27.99 -9.72 5.69
CA ALA A 460 28.98 -8.80 6.21
C ALA A 460 29.96 -8.43 5.10
N SER A 461 30.14 -7.13 4.84
CA SER A 461 31.12 -6.66 3.87
C SER A 461 32.52 -7.03 4.36
N ASP A 462 33.15 -8.02 3.74
CA ASP A 462 34.57 -8.35 3.94
C ASP A 462 35.41 -7.14 3.49
N THR A 463 35.70 -6.24 4.44
CA THR A 463 36.53 -5.05 4.22
C THR A 463 38.02 -5.37 4.17
N THR A 464 38.39 -6.64 3.93
CA THR A 464 39.78 -7.11 3.82
C THR A 464 40.25 -7.29 2.37
N ALA A 465 39.39 -7.12 1.37
CA ALA A 465 39.82 -7.12 -0.02
C ALA A 465 40.48 -5.77 -0.37
N ALA A 466 41.82 -5.72 -0.28
CA ALA A 466 42.61 -4.64 -0.84
C ALA A 466 42.29 -4.46 -2.34
N PRO A 467 42.26 -3.21 -2.86
CA PRO A 467 41.93 -2.96 -4.25
C PRO A 467 42.93 -3.66 -5.19
N PRO A 468 42.48 -4.19 -6.34
CA PRO A 468 43.39 -4.72 -7.35
C PRO A 468 44.26 -3.58 -7.89
N VAL A 469 45.57 -3.85 -7.94
CA VAL A 469 46.62 -2.94 -8.44
C VAL A 469 46.51 -2.71 -9.94
#